data_AF-A0AB39P842-F1
#
_entry.id   AF-A0AB39P842-F1
#
_cell.length_a   1.000
_cell.length_b   1.000
_cell.length_c   1.000
_cell.angle_alpha   90.00
_cell.angle_beta   90.00
_cell.angle_gamma   90.00
#
_symmetry.space_group_name_H-M   'P 1'
#
loop_
_entity.id
_entity.type
_entity.pdbx_description
1 polymer ?
#
loop_
_entity_poly.entity_id
_entity_poly.type
_entity_poly.pdbx_seq_one_letter_code
_entity_poly.pdbx_strand_id
1 'polypeptide(L)'
;MMDSPTSVVEAAFRHYRSQDRDAALPLYADDFTFTSPRDDHIDKAAFFERCFPTADRFKEQRLLHVTPVDRELVLVYYEYELMTGDRYRNVEAITVREGLIREVQVFFGGGV
;
A
#
# COMPACT_ATOMS: atom_id res chain seq x y z
N MET A 1 -12.41 15.41 4.56
CA MET A 1 -12.15 14.68 3.31
C MET A 1 -10.65 14.68 3.11
N MET A 2 -10.04 13.60 2.61
CA MET A 2 -8.65 13.67 2.15
C MET A 2 -8.64 14.41 0.83
N ASP A 3 -7.90 15.51 0.77
CA ASP A 3 -8.01 16.46 -0.34
C ASP A 3 -7.19 16.04 -1.58
N SER A 4 -6.45 14.92 -1.52
CA SER A 4 -5.67 14.40 -2.66
C SER A 4 -5.49 12.87 -2.66
N PRO A 5 -5.28 12.24 -3.85
CA PRO A 5 -4.86 10.84 -3.97
C PRO A 5 -3.66 10.49 -3.08
N THR A 6 -2.66 11.36 -3.04
CA THR A 6 -1.47 11.22 -2.19
C THR A 6 -1.85 11.10 -0.71
N SER A 7 -2.76 11.93 -0.22
CA SER A 7 -3.20 11.88 1.19
C SER A 7 -3.95 10.59 1.53
N VAL A 8 -4.72 10.04 0.59
CA VAL A 8 -5.39 8.73 0.74
C VAL A 8 -4.34 7.62 0.83
N VAL A 9 -3.36 7.63 -0.07
CA VAL A 9 -2.26 6.67 -0.09
C VAL A 9 -1.45 6.73 1.21
N GLU A 10 -1.02 7.90 1.64
CA GLU A 10 -0.27 8.06 2.89
C GLU A 10 -1.04 7.55 4.10
N ALA A 11 -2.36 7.76 4.15
CA ALA A 11 -3.18 7.22 5.21
C ALA A 11 -3.28 5.70 5.16
N ALA A 12 -3.43 5.11 3.97
CA ALA A 12 -3.45 3.66 3.82
C ALA A 12 -2.14 3.04 4.33
N PHE A 13 -0.98 3.63 4.02
CA PHE A 13 0.30 3.20 4.58
C PHE A 13 0.37 3.36 6.10
N ARG A 14 -0.15 4.46 6.67
CA ARG A 14 -0.22 4.64 8.13
C ARG A 14 -1.09 3.57 8.79
N HIS A 15 -2.30 3.33 8.27
CA HIS A 15 -3.22 2.33 8.82
C HIS A 15 -2.70 0.91 8.66
N TYR A 16 -2.03 0.62 7.53
CA TYR A 16 -1.32 -0.64 7.35
C TYR A 16 -0.20 -0.80 8.39
N ARG A 17 0.62 0.24 8.62
CA ARG A 17 1.69 0.15 9.63
C ARG A 17 1.18 0.08 11.07
N SER A 18 0.07 0.72 11.39
CA SER A 18 -0.57 0.62 12.71
C SER A 18 -1.49 -0.59 12.86
N GLN A 19 -1.67 -1.38 11.80
CA GLN A 19 -2.61 -2.51 11.73
C GLN A 19 -4.05 -2.11 12.10
N ASP A 20 -4.44 -0.87 11.79
CA ASP A 20 -5.78 -0.35 12.04
C ASP A 20 -6.70 -0.70 10.87
N ARG A 21 -7.25 -1.92 10.92
CA ARG A 21 -8.11 -2.45 9.88
C ARG A 21 -9.40 -1.63 9.72
N ASP A 22 -9.98 -1.18 10.82
CA ASP A 22 -11.27 -0.47 10.80
C ASP A 22 -11.12 0.92 10.15
N ALA A 23 -10.00 1.60 10.36
CA ALA A 23 -9.69 2.84 9.66
C ALA A 23 -9.21 2.65 8.22
N ALA A 24 -8.55 1.51 7.92
CA ALA A 24 -8.11 1.19 6.57
C ALA A 24 -9.28 0.82 5.64
N LEU A 25 -10.20 -0.04 6.07
CA LEU A 25 -11.28 -0.62 5.25
C LEU A 25 -12.08 0.42 4.43
N PRO A 26 -12.46 1.59 4.97
CA PRO A 26 -13.18 2.63 4.24
C PRO A 26 -12.38 3.32 3.14
N LEU A 27 -11.04 3.18 3.12
CA LEU A 27 -10.19 3.78 2.07
C LEU A 27 -10.16 2.96 0.79
N TYR A 28 -10.62 1.70 0.82
CA TYR A 28 -10.57 0.79 -0.32
C TYR A 28 -11.97 0.65 -0.92
N ALA A 29 -12.09 0.75 -2.23
CA ALA A 29 -13.34 0.56 -2.95
C ALA A 29 -13.81 -0.90 -2.91
N ASP A 30 -15.10 -1.14 -3.18
CA ASP A 30 -15.67 -2.50 -3.15
C ASP A 30 -15.16 -3.38 -4.31
N ASP A 31 -14.80 -2.78 -5.44
CA ASP A 31 -14.19 -3.43 -6.61
C ASP A 31 -12.65 -3.40 -6.58
N PHE A 32 -12.05 -3.19 -5.41
CA PHE A 32 -10.61 -3.10 -5.26
C PHE A 32 -9.87 -4.37 -5.69
N THR A 33 -8.76 -4.20 -6.40
CA THR A 33 -7.82 -5.26 -6.78
C THR A 33 -6.41 -5.03 -6.26
N PHE A 34 -5.73 -6.12 -5.89
CA PHE A 34 -4.33 -6.11 -5.48
C PHE A 34 -3.50 -7.08 -6.31
N THR A 35 -2.35 -6.62 -6.80
CA THR A 35 -1.38 -7.43 -7.53
C THR A 35 0.03 -7.22 -6.97
N SER A 36 0.78 -8.31 -6.84
CA SER A 36 2.19 -8.33 -6.47
C SER A 36 2.90 -9.49 -7.18
N PRO A 37 4.23 -9.65 -7.09
CA PRO A 37 4.90 -10.84 -7.64
C PRO A 37 4.42 -12.17 -7.04
N ARG A 38 3.65 -12.15 -5.94
CA ARG A 38 3.12 -13.35 -5.26
C ARG A 38 1.59 -13.49 -5.40
N ASP A 39 0.89 -12.46 -5.88
CA ASP A 39 -0.56 -12.37 -5.89
C ASP A 39 -1.04 -11.72 -7.19
N ASP A 40 -2.03 -12.32 -7.85
CA ASP A 40 -2.55 -11.85 -9.12
C ASP A 40 -4.02 -11.42 -8.97
N HIS A 41 -4.28 -10.11 -9.03
CA HIS A 41 -5.62 -9.51 -9.00
C HIS A 41 -6.55 -10.07 -7.90
N ILE A 42 -6.04 -10.19 -6.68
CA ILE A 42 -6.87 -10.63 -5.55
C ILE A 42 -7.81 -9.50 -5.12
N ASP A 43 -8.99 -9.86 -4.61
CA ASP A 43 -10.00 -8.89 -4.19
C ASP A 43 -9.70 -8.25 -2.81
N LYS A 44 -10.54 -7.29 -2.42
CA LYS A 44 -10.48 -6.61 -1.12
C LYS A 44 -10.49 -7.59 0.06
N ALA A 45 -11.34 -8.61 0.05
CA ALA A 45 -11.43 -9.55 1.17
C ALA A 45 -10.12 -10.34 1.33
N ALA A 46 -9.61 -10.88 0.22
CA ALA A 46 -8.36 -11.60 0.16
C ALA A 46 -7.15 -10.72 0.54
N PHE A 47 -7.12 -9.46 0.11
CA PHE A 47 -6.07 -8.51 0.51
C PHE A 47 -6.05 -8.29 2.02
N PHE A 48 -7.21 -8.01 2.64
CA PHE A 48 -7.31 -7.78 4.08
C PHE A 48 -7.06 -9.03 4.92
N GLU A 49 -7.28 -10.22 4.37
CA GLU A 49 -6.98 -11.50 5.03
C GLU A 49 -5.49 -11.87 4.92
N ARG A 50 -4.86 -11.63 3.75
CA ARG A 50 -3.55 -12.22 3.42
C ARG A 50 -2.41 -11.20 3.46
N CYS A 51 -2.64 -10.00 2.93
CA CYS A 51 -1.61 -8.98 2.73
C CYS A 51 -1.60 -7.95 3.87
N PHE A 52 -2.76 -7.44 4.27
CA PHE A 52 -2.86 -6.46 5.35
C PHE A 52 -2.21 -6.89 6.68
N PRO A 53 -2.33 -8.14 7.17
CA PRO A 53 -1.75 -8.53 8.47
C PRO A 53 -0.21 -8.63 8.46
N THR A 54 0.45 -8.46 7.31
CA THR A 54 1.89 -8.72 7.16
C THR A 54 2.79 -7.59 7.68
N ALA A 55 2.23 -6.48 8.17
CA ALA A 55 3.04 -5.37 8.66
C ALA A 55 3.82 -5.71 9.95
N ASP A 56 3.42 -6.78 10.65
CA ASP A 56 4.14 -7.33 11.81
C ASP A 56 5.54 -7.86 11.45
N ARG A 57 5.77 -8.20 10.18
CA ARG A 57 7.07 -8.62 9.64
C ARG A 57 8.06 -7.46 9.54
N PHE A 58 7.58 -6.22 9.59
CA PHE A 58 8.37 -5.01 9.39
C PHE A 58 8.67 -4.34 10.72
N LYS A 59 9.95 -4.16 10.99
CA LYS A 59 10.41 -3.29 12.07
C LYS A 59 10.16 -1.82 11.72
N GLU A 60 10.45 -1.43 10.49
CA GLU A 60 10.26 -0.07 9.98
C GLU A 60 9.77 -0.12 8.53
N GLN A 61 8.96 0.86 8.13
CA GLN A 61 8.67 1.15 6.72
C GLN A 61 8.69 2.66 6.55
N ARG A 62 9.49 3.14 5.60
CA ARG A 62 9.72 4.57 5.35
C ARG A 62 9.38 4.89 3.90
N LEU A 63 8.39 5.77 3.71
CA LEU A 63 8.07 6.32 2.40
C LEU A 63 9.18 7.28 1.99
N LEU A 64 9.90 6.94 0.92
CA LEU A 64 10.97 7.77 0.37
C LEU A 64 10.43 8.81 -0.61
N HIS A 65 9.51 8.37 -1.48
CA HIS A 65 8.77 9.25 -2.38
C HIS A 65 7.32 8.82 -2.49
N VAL A 66 6.41 9.80 -2.47
CA VAL A 66 5.00 9.63 -2.79
C VAL A 66 4.67 10.64 -3.88
N THR A 67 4.60 10.16 -5.11
CA THR A 67 4.60 11.03 -6.30
C THR A 67 3.31 10.82 -7.08
N PRO A 68 2.43 11.83 -7.18
CA PRO A 68 1.30 11.75 -8.11
C PRO A 68 1.82 11.75 -9.55
N VAL A 69 1.38 10.78 -10.34
CA VAL A 69 1.68 10.71 -11.79
C VAL A 69 0.62 11.49 -12.57
N ASP A 70 -0.63 11.32 -12.18
CA ASP A 70 -1.78 12.05 -12.74
C ASP A 70 -2.85 12.30 -11.65
N ARG A 71 -4.12 12.41 -12.06
CA ARG A 71 -5.25 12.72 -11.16
C ARG A 71 -5.69 11.53 -10.31
N GLU A 72 -5.36 10.30 -10.73
CA GLU A 72 -5.77 9.07 -10.05
C GLU A 72 -4.56 8.22 -9.61
N LEU A 73 -3.47 8.21 -10.38
CA LEU A 73 -2.33 7.35 -10.13
C LEU A 73 -1.27 8.01 -9.22
N VAL A 74 -0.86 7.29 -8.18
CA VAL A 74 0.24 7.65 -7.28
C VAL A 74 1.30 6.55 -7.31
N LEU A 75 2.57 6.92 -7.47
CA LEU A 75 3.70 6.04 -7.27
C LEU A 75 4.29 6.22 -5.88
N VAL A 76 4.51 5.12 -5.18
CA VAL A 76 5.15 5.12 -3.87
C VAL A 76 6.45 4.34 -3.94
N TYR A 77 7.56 5.00 -3.66
CA TYR A 77 8.85 4.35 -3.43
C TYR A 77 9.13 4.32 -1.94
N TYR A 78 9.35 3.15 -1.38
CA TYR A 78 9.61 2.99 0.04
C TYR A 78 10.72 1.99 0.33
N GLU A 79 11.30 2.14 1.51
CA GLU A 79 12.25 1.21 2.12
C GLU A 79 11.61 0.60 3.35
N TYR A 80 11.88 -0.68 3.61
CA TYR A 80 11.44 -1.34 4.83
C TYR A 80 12.54 -2.22 5.41
N GLU A 81 12.57 -2.32 6.73
CA GLU A 81 13.45 -3.21 7.49
C GLU A 81 12.60 -4.35 8.06
N LEU A 82 13.00 -5.59 7.78
CA LEU A 82 12.39 -6.77 8.37
C LEU A 82 12.79 -6.90 9.84
N MET A 83 12.02 -7.66 10.61
CA MET A 83 12.41 -8.04 11.98
C MET A 83 13.73 -8.82 12.04
N THR A 84 14.18 -9.40 10.92
CA THR A 84 15.51 -10.05 10.77
C THR A 84 16.66 -9.05 10.64
N GLY A 85 16.38 -7.77 10.36
CA GLY A 85 17.36 -6.73 10.08
C GLY A 85 17.62 -6.49 8.59
N ASP A 86 17.15 -7.37 7.70
CA ASP A 86 17.30 -7.20 6.26
C ASP A 86 16.48 -6.01 5.74
N ARG A 87 17.03 -5.27 4.77
CA ARG A 87 16.39 -4.08 4.18
C ARG A 87 16.14 -4.27 2.70
N TYR A 88 14.98 -3.79 2.26
CA TYR A 88 14.54 -3.87 0.87
C TYR A 88 13.88 -2.57 0.45
N ARG A 89 13.76 -2.38 -0.87
CA ARG A 89 13.01 -1.26 -1.45
C ARG A 89 12.02 -1.75 -2.49
N ASN A 90 10.80 -1.25 -2.42
CA ASN A 90 9.74 -1.57 -3.37
C ASN A 90 9.18 -0.29 -3.98
N VAL A 91 8.50 -0.46 -5.11
CA VAL A 91 7.63 0.57 -5.70
C VAL A 91 6.21 0.05 -5.72
N GLU A 92 5.24 0.91 -5.42
CA GLU A 92 3.80 0.63 -5.62
C GLU A 92 3.19 1.64 -6.57
N ALA A 93 2.37 1.14 -7.49
CA ALA A 93 1.47 1.95 -8.31
C ALA A 93 0.05 1.81 -7.76
N ILE A 94 -0.53 2.94 -7.32
CA ILE A 94 -1.79 2.95 -6.59
C ILE A 94 -2.77 3.88 -7.29
N THR A 95 -3.90 3.32 -7.73
CA THR A 95 -4.98 4.07 -8.38
C THR A 95 -6.01 4.46 -7.34
N VAL A 96 -6.22 5.76 -7.18
CA VAL A 96 -7.24 6.36 -6.31
C VAL A 96 -8.27 7.10 -7.15
N ARG A 97 -9.54 6.73 -7.03
CA ARG A 97 -10.66 7.37 -7.72
C ARG A 97 -11.73 7.72 -6.71
N GLU A 98 -12.25 8.94 -6.77
CA GLU A 98 -13.30 9.43 -5.87
C GLU A 98 -12.92 9.29 -4.38
N GLY A 99 -11.63 9.42 -4.06
CA GLY A 99 -11.10 9.29 -2.70
C GLY A 99 -10.95 7.85 -2.19
N LEU A 100 -11.17 6.85 -3.04
CA LEU A 100 -11.04 5.43 -2.71
C LEU A 100 -9.94 4.76 -3.55
N ILE A 101 -9.18 3.87 -2.91
CA ILE A 101 -8.19 3.02 -3.56
C ILE A 101 -8.93 1.93 -4.34
N ARG A 102 -8.71 1.91 -5.66
CA ARG A 102 -9.33 0.94 -6.59
C ARG A 102 -8.34 -0.16 -7.00
N GLU A 103 -7.06 0.17 -7.11
CA GLU A 103 -6.04 -0.80 -7.50
C GLU A 103 -4.71 -0.50 -6.79
N VAL A 104 -4.03 -1.56 -6.37
CA VAL A 104 -2.62 -1.51 -5.92
C VAL A 104 -1.82 -2.55 -6.68
N GLN A 105 -0.74 -2.12 -7.31
CA GLN A 105 0.25 -2.99 -7.93
C GLN A 105 1.60 -2.80 -7.25
N VAL A 106 2.14 -3.85 -6.65
CA VAL A 106 3.43 -3.83 -5.95
C VAL A 106 4.52 -4.42 -6.83
N PHE A 107 5.65 -3.73 -6.92
CA PHE A 107 6.86 -4.18 -7.58
C PHE A 107 7.95 -4.39 -6.52
N PHE A 108 8.30 -5.64 -6.25
CA PHE A 108 9.36 -5.97 -5.29
C PHE A 108 10.73 -5.64 -5.88
N GLY A 109 11.52 -4.87 -5.13
CA GLY A 109 12.92 -4.63 -5.46
C GLY A 109 13.88 -5.51 -4.65
N GLY A 110 15.17 -5.23 -4.80
CA GLY A 110 16.25 -5.97 -4.15
C GLY A 110 16.60 -5.47 -2.75
N GLY A 111 17.55 -6.17 -2.13
CA GLY A 111 18.14 -5.75 -0.87
C GLY A 111 18.95 -4.45 -1.01
N VAL A 112 19.05 -3.71 0.10
CA VAL A 112 19.79 -2.44 0.22
C VAL A 112 21.12 -2.65 0.94
#